data_AF-A0A5K1DJZ0-F1
#
_entry.id   AF-A0A5K1DJZ0-F1
#
_cell.length_a   1.000
_cell.length_b   1.000
_cell.length_c   1.000
_cell.angle_alpha   90.00
_cell.angle_beta   90.00
_cell.angle_gamma   90.00
#
_symmetry.space_group_name_H-M   'P 1'
#
loop_
_entity.id
_entity.type
_entity.pdbx_description
1 polymer ?
#
loop_
_entity_poly.entity_id
_entity_poly.type
_entity_poly.pdbx_seq_one_letter_code
_entity_poly.pdbx_strand_id
1 'polypeptide(L)'
;DIKRGTRTVLEYLNEIKNVSDQLSAIGHPVCDKDKVQQALSGLGTEFDIFCIALEVLLVLPSFEDLKAKLFQHEASRVQRQNLIPCNSHN
;
A
#
# COMPACT_ATOMS: atom_id res chain seq x y z
N ASP A 1 -11.61 -4.03 10.33
CA ASP A 1 -10.26 -3.97 9.74
C ASP A 1 -10.40 -4.12 8.24
N ILE A 2 -9.95 -3.12 7.47
CA ILE A 2 -10.02 -3.14 6.01
C ILE A 2 -8.80 -3.94 5.54
N LYS A 3 -9.02 -5.00 4.75
CA LYS A 3 -7.95 -5.86 4.24
C LYS A 3 -7.96 -5.86 2.71
N ARG A 4 -6.77 -5.85 2.11
CA ARG A 4 -6.61 -5.93 0.66
C ARG A 4 -7.20 -7.24 0.10
N GLY A 5 -6.86 -8.36 0.73
CA GLY A 5 -7.24 -9.68 0.23
C GLY A 5 -6.72 -9.90 -1.20
N THR A 6 -7.62 -10.23 -2.12
CA THR A 6 -7.33 -10.45 -3.55
C THR A 6 -7.44 -9.19 -4.41
N ARG A 7 -7.76 -8.03 -3.81
CA ARG A 7 -7.94 -6.76 -4.52
C ARG A 7 -6.59 -6.13 -4.88
N THR A 8 -6.59 -5.23 -5.87
CA THR A 8 -5.39 -4.44 -6.20
C THR A 8 -5.07 -3.45 -5.08
N VAL A 9 -3.82 -2.99 -5.01
CA VAL A 9 -3.42 -1.98 -4.02
C VAL A 9 -4.22 -0.69 -4.20
N LEU A 10 -4.53 -0.31 -5.43
CA LEU A 10 -5.32 0.87 -5.74
C LEU A 10 -6.76 0.77 -5.23
N GLU A 11 -7.45 -0.34 -5.48
CA GLU A 11 -8.80 -0.60 -4.98
C GLU A 11 -8.85 -0.54 -3.45
N TYR A 12 -7.87 -1.18 -2.80
CA TYR A 12 -7.75 -1.21 -1.35
C TYR A 12 -7.51 0.19 -0.75
N LEU A 13 -6.57 0.96 -1.31
CA LEU A 13 -6.29 2.33 -0.84
C LEU A 13 -7.47 3.27 -1.07
N ASN A 14 -8.23 3.06 -2.15
CA ASN A 14 -9.44 3.82 -2.43
C ASN A 14 -10.54 3.55 -1.40
N GLU A 15 -10.70 2.30 -0.95
CA GLU A 15 -11.65 1.94 0.10
C GLU A 15 -11.30 2.63 1.44
N ILE A 16 -10.03 2.64 1.84
CA ILE A 16 -9.57 3.36 3.03
C ILE A 16 -9.88 4.86 2.93
N LYS A 17 -9.62 5.46 1.76
CA LYS A 17 -9.92 6.88 1.52
C LYS A 17 -11.42 7.14 1.63
N ASN A 18 -12.24 6.29 1.01
CA ASN A 18 -13.69 6.42 1.01
C ASN A 18 -14.29 6.31 2.42
N VAL A 19 -13.79 5.38 3.24
CA VAL A 19 -14.20 5.28 4.65
C VAL A 19 -13.75 6.51 5.44
N SER A 20 -12.52 6.98 5.22
CA SER A 20 -12.00 8.18 5.87
C SER A 20 -12.81 9.45 5.53
N ASP A 21 -13.24 9.57 4.27
CA ASP A 21 -14.07 10.67 3.78
C ASP A 21 -15.46 10.65 4.41
N GLN A 22 -16.09 9.48 4.46
CA GLN A 22 -17.38 9.29 5.14
C GLN A 22 -17.31 9.63 6.62
N LEU A 23 -16.25 9.18 7.31
CA LEU A 23 -16.02 9.52 8.71
C LEU A 23 -15.80 11.03 8.89
N SER A 24 -15.04 11.66 8.00
CA SER A 24 -14.88 13.12 7.98
C SER A 24 -16.20 13.85 7.75
N ALA A 25 -17.07 13.32 6.89
CA ALA A 25 -18.38 13.91 6.59
C ALA A 25 -19.32 13.91 7.80
N ILE A 26 -19.21 12.91 8.68
CA ILE A 26 -19.95 12.86 9.96
C ILE A 26 -19.20 13.52 11.13
N GLY A 27 -18.18 14.33 10.86
CA GLY A 27 -17.44 15.10 11.87
C GLY A 27 -16.35 14.32 12.61
N HIS A 28 -15.98 13.13 12.13
CA HIS A 28 -14.95 12.28 12.71
C HIS A 28 -13.78 12.08 11.72
N PRO A 29 -13.00 13.12 11.40
CA PRO A 29 -11.92 13.01 10.43
C PRO A 29 -10.83 12.04 10.91
N VAL A 30 -10.43 11.12 10.03
CA VAL A 30 -9.33 10.18 10.28
C VAL A 30 -8.01 10.89 9.99
N CYS A 31 -7.07 10.80 10.93
CA CYS A 31 -5.74 11.39 10.78
C CYS A 31 -4.91 10.59 9.78
N ASP A 32 -4.01 11.23 9.02
CA ASP A 32 -3.27 10.54 7.95
C ASP A 32 -2.38 9.42 8.47
N LYS A 33 -1.82 9.55 9.69
CA LYS A 33 -1.07 8.47 10.35
C LYS A 33 -1.93 7.21 10.54
N ASP A 34 -3.19 7.40 10.89
CA ASP A 34 -4.13 6.31 11.15
C ASP A 34 -4.51 5.59 9.85
N LYS A 35 -4.76 6.36 8.78
CA LYS A 35 -4.96 5.82 7.42
C LYS A 35 -3.75 5.01 6.94
N VAL A 36 -2.54 5.50 7.22
CA VAL A 36 -1.28 4.84 6.87
C VAL A 36 -1.14 3.54 7.65
N GLN A 37 -1.37 3.54 8.97
CA GLN A 37 -1.33 2.32 9.77
C GLN A 37 -2.39 1.31 9.33
N GLN A 38 -3.62 1.74 9.06
CA GLN A 38 -4.67 0.89 8.52
C GLN A 38 -4.26 0.29 7.17
N ALA A 39 -3.69 1.10 6.28
CA ALA A 39 -3.19 0.62 5.00
C ALA A 39 -2.13 -0.46 5.18
N LEU A 40 -1.08 -0.18 5.96
CA LEU A 40 0.02 -1.11 6.22
C LEU A 40 -0.46 -2.42 6.85
N SER A 41 -1.40 -2.37 7.79
CA SER A 41 -1.93 -3.56 8.46
C SER A 41 -2.72 -4.48 7.53
N GLY A 42 -3.42 -3.94 6.52
CA GLY A 42 -4.25 -4.74 5.62
C GLY A 42 -3.62 -5.10 4.26
N LEU A 43 -2.37 -4.70 3.98
CA LEU A 43 -1.65 -5.07 2.74
C LEU A 43 -1.24 -6.56 2.70
N GLY A 44 -1.13 -7.21 3.85
CA GLY A 44 -0.72 -8.61 3.97
C GLY A 44 0.79 -8.83 3.82
N THR A 45 1.23 -10.08 3.99
CA THR A 45 2.66 -10.47 4.04
C THR A 45 3.43 -10.20 2.75
N GLU A 46 2.75 -10.00 1.62
CA GLU A 46 3.40 -9.63 0.35
C GLU A 46 4.09 -8.26 0.40
N PHE A 47 3.64 -7.37 1.28
CA PHE A 47 4.20 -6.03 1.50
C PHE A 47 4.97 -5.93 2.82
N ASP A 48 5.25 -7.05 3.48
CA ASP A 48 5.97 -7.08 4.76
C ASP A 48 7.35 -6.40 4.64
N ILE A 49 8.08 -6.71 3.57
CA ILE A 49 9.37 -6.07 3.24
C ILE A 49 9.22 -4.55 3.05
N PHE A 50 8.10 -4.13 2.47
CA PHE A 50 7.80 -2.71 2.29
C PHE A 50 7.46 -2.03 3.62
N CYS A 51 6.67 -2.69 4.48
CA CYS A 51 6.42 -2.24 5.86
C CYS A 51 7.72 -2.10 6.66
N ILE A 52 8.60 -3.10 6.62
CA ILE A 52 9.91 -3.06 7.28
C ILE A 52 10.74 -1.89 6.75
N ALA A 53 10.79 -1.70 5.44
CA ALA A 53 11.53 -0.58 4.84
C ALA A 53 10.99 0.79 5.28
N LEU A 54 9.67 0.92 5.47
CA LEU A 54 9.06 2.14 6.02
C LEU A 54 9.34 2.31 7.51
N GLU A 55 9.36 1.24 8.29
CA GLU A 55 9.68 1.29 9.72
C GLU A 55 11.13 1.75 9.97
N VAL A 56 12.06 1.33 9.10
CA VAL A 56 13.47 1.76 9.11
C VAL A 56 13.64 3.26 8.78
N LEU A 57 12.71 3.87 8.03
CA LEU A 57 12.80 5.28 7.64
C LEU A 57 12.54 6.27 8.79
N LEU A 58 12.28 5.80 10.03
CA LEU A 58 12.03 6.58 11.26
C LEU A 58 10.79 7.49 11.22
N VAL A 59 10.28 7.84 10.04
CA VAL A 59 9.08 8.66 9.84
C VAL A 59 8.09 7.95 8.93
N LEU A 60 6.84 7.83 9.42
CA LEU A 60 5.74 7.33 8.60
C LEU A 60 5.41 8.35 7.51
N PRO A 61 5.35 7.95 6.24
CA PRO A 61 4.93 8.83 5.15
C PRO A 61 3.49 9.29 5.34
N SER A 62 3.13 10.41 4.73
CA SER A 62 1.72 10.81 4.56
C SER A 62 0.96 9.74 3.76
N PHE A 63 -0.36 9.68 3.93
CA PHE A 63 -1.18 8.70 3.20
C PHE A 63 -0.99 8.81 1.68
N GLU A 64 -0.83 10.01 1.14
CA GLU A 64 -0.59 10.22 -0.28
C GLU A 64 0.78 9.70 -0.75
N ASP A 65 1.82 9.95 0.02
CA ASP A 65 3.19 9.46 -0.23
C ASP A 65 3.24 7.93 -0.15
N LEU A 66 2.51 7.34 0.82
CA LEU A 66 2.34 5.89 0.93
C LEU A 66 1.74 5.30 -0.36
N LYS A 67 0.67 5.90 -0.90
CA LYS A 67 0.07 5.43 -2.16
C LYS A 67 1.08 5.47 -3.29
N ALA A 68 1.82 6.56 -3.42
CA ALA A 68 2.83 6.72 -4.46
C ALA A 68 3.92 5.65 -4.35
N LYS A 69 4.46 5.44 -3.14
CA LYS A 69 5.47 4.40 -2.87
C LYS A 69 4.95 2.99 -3.14
N LEU A 70 3.71 2.69 -2.75
CA LEU A 70 3.07 1.40 -3.01
C LEU A 70 2.87 1.14 -4.50
N PHE A 71 2.41 2.15 -5.24
CA PHE A 71 2.21 2.06 -6.69
C PHE A 71 3.55 1.86 -7.41
N GLN A 72 4.59 2.59 -7.00
CA GLN A 72 5.95 2.39 -7.50
C GLN A 72 6.49 1.01 -7.16
N HIS A 73 6.26 0.51 -5.95
CA HIS A 73 6.68 -0.82 -5.53
C HIS A 73 5.99 -1.93 -6.36
N GLU A 74 4.68 -1.81 -6.58
CA GLU A 74 3.91 -2.74 -7.43
C GLU A 74 4.39 -2.70 -8.89
N ALA A 75 4.55 -1.51 -9.47
CA ALA A 75 5.09 -1.35 -10.83
C ALA A 75 6.51 -1.93 -10.97
N SER A 76 7.37 -1.68 -9.99
CA SER A 76 8.74 -2.19 -9.96
C SER A 76 8.79 -3.71 -9.80
N ARG A 77 7.85 -4.31 -9.06
CA ARG A 77 7.71 -5.77 -8.95
C ARG A 77 7.30 -6.38 -10.28
N VAL A 78 6.28 -5.81 -10.95
CA VAL A 78 5.80 -6.27 -12.25
C VAL A 78 6.92 -6.20 -13.29
N GLN A 79 7.67 -5.09 -13.34
CA GLN A 79 8.83 -4.98 -14.25
C GLN A 79 9.93 -6.01 -13.96
N ARG A 80 10.29 -6.22 -12.69
CA ARG A 80 11.31 -7.23 -12.32
C ARG A 80 10.87 -8.65 -12.66
N GLN A 81 9.58 -8.96 -12.53
CA GLN A 81 9.03 -10.26 -12.92
C GLN A 81 9.00 -10.44 -14.44
N ASN A 82 8.85 -9.36 -15.20
CA ASN A 82 8.82 -9.38 -16.66
C ASN A 82 10.21 -9.45 -17.32
N LEU A 83 11.30 -9.30 -16.56
CA LEU A 83 12.69 -9.27 -17.05
C LEU A 83 13.43 -10.62 -16.94
N ILE A 84 12.72 -11.74 -16.76
CA ILE A 84 13.33 -13.07 -16.90
C ILE A 84 12.80 -13.74 -18.17
N PRO A 85 13.37 -13.46 -19.37
CA PRO A 85 13.45 -14.51 -20.36
C PRO A 85 14.44 -15.53 -19.79
N CYS A 86 13.92 -16.63 -19.21
CA CYS A 86 14.71 -17.84 -19.11
C CYS A 86 14.97 -18.29 -20.54
N ASN A 87 16.03 -17.76 -21.16
CA ASN A 87 16.57 -18.34 -22.37
C ASN A 87 17.40 -19.56 -21.93
N SER A 88 16.68 -20.62 -21.57
CA SER A 88 17.22 -21.97 -21.65
C SER A 88 17.42 -22.25 -23.13
N HIS A 89 18.67 -22.21 -23.60
CA HIS A 89 18.99 -22.78 -24.89
C HIS A 89 20.38 -23.42 -24.84
N ASN A 90 20.33 -24.75 -24.77
CA ASN A 90 21.27 -25.79 -25.24
C ASN A 90 22.74 -25.72 -24.82
#